data_AF-A0A9C9K0D4-F1
#
_entry.id   AF-A0A9C9K0D4-F1
#
_cell.length_a   1.000
_cell.length_b   1.000
_cell.length_c   1.000
_cell.angle_alpha   90.00
_cell.angle_beta   90.00
_cell.angle_gamma   90.00
#
_symmetry.space_group_name_H-M   'P 1'
#
loop_
_entity.id
_entity.type
_entity.pdbx_description
1 polymer ?
#
loop_
_entity_poly.entity_id
_entity_poly.type
_entity_poly.pdbx_seq_one_letter_code
_entity_poly.pdbx_strand_id
1 'polypeptide(L)'
;MAMQRFIIEGGKKLSGEINISGAKNSALPIIAASILTDKPVILENIPDLIDVRTMVELIEYLGARVEFNRNTLKIHTPKIKRIEAPYDIVRKMRASYYVLGALIAREKRARVSFPGGCAIGPRPIDLHIKGFETLGARIE
;
A
#
# COMPACT_ATOMS: atom_id res chain seq x y z
N MET A 1 25.92 -2.70 -3.63
CA MET A 1 25.27 -1.64 -4.44
C MET A 1 25.87 -0.30 -4.01
N ALA A 2 26.24 0.56 -4.96
CA ALA A 2 26.82 1.87 -4.66
C ALA A 2 25.77 2.80 -4.03
N MET A 3 26.18 3.60 -3.03
CA MET A 3 25.30 4.56 -2.37
C MET A 3 24.93 5.68 -3.36
N GLN A 4 23.63 5.81 -3.67
CA GLN A 4 23.13 6.91 -4.47
C GLN A 4 23.13 8.20 -3.63
N ARG A 5 23.52 9.32 -4.25
CA ARG A 5 23.50 10.65 -3.63
C ARG A 5 23.08 11.70 -4.64
N PHE A 6 22.37 12.72 -4.18
CA PHE A 6 22.18 13.95 -4.93
C PHE A 6 23.36 14.90 -4.64
N ILE A 7 23.95 15.48 -5.68
CA ILE A 7 24.91 16.58 -5.58
C ILE A 7 24.20 17.82 -6.12
N ILE A 8 24.00 18.82 -5.26
CA ILE A 8 23.25 20.03 -5.60
C ILE A 8 24.19 21.23 -5.46
N GLU A 9 24.37 21.98 -6.54
CA GLU A 9 25.10 23.24 -6.55
C GLU A 9 24.13 24.41 -6.40
N GLY A 10 24.32 25.21 -5.35
CA GLY A 10 23.43 26.32 -5.01
C GLY A 10 23.58 27.54 -5.93
N GLY A 11 22.86 28.62 -5.60
CA GLY A 11 22.97 29.92 -6.29
C GLY A 11 22.03 30.12 -7.48
N LYS A 12 21.19 29.13 -7.82
CA LYS A 12 20.18 29.23 -8.88
C LYS A 12 18.77 29.39 -8.30
N LYS A 13 18.08 30.46 -8.68
CA LYS A 13 16.65 30.64 -8.37
C LYS A 13 15.83 29.70 -9.27
N LEU A 14 14.90 28.94 -8.68
CA LEU A 14 13.98 28.09 -9.44
C LEU A 14 12.96 28.97 -10.20
N SER A 15 12.75 28.67 -11.48
CA SER A 15 11.76 29.33 -12.34
C SER A 15 11.30 28.35 -13.42
N GLY A 16 10.00 28.32 -13.69
CA GLY A 16 9.37 27.41 -14.65
C GLY A 16 8.12 26.74 -14.08
N GLU A 17 7.58 25.79 -14.83
CA GLU A 17 6.36 25.04 -14.48
C GLU A 17 6.66 23.54 -14.42
N ILE A 18 5.97 22.84 -13.53
CA ILE A 18 6.04 21.38 -13.39
C ILE A 18 4.64 20.79 -13.23
N ASN A 19 4.46 19.55 -13.69
CA ASN A 19 3.25 18.80 -13.43
C ASN A 19 3.37 18.05 -12.10
N ILE A 20 2.37 18.22 -11.24
CA ILE A 20 2.30 17.50 -9.96
C ILE A 20 1.74 16.10 -10.20
N SER A 21 2.46 15.09 -9.72
CA SER A 21 2.01 13.70 -9.78
C SER A 21 0.86 13.43 -8.81
N GLY A 22 0.12 12.35 -9.02
CA GLY A 22 -0.93 11.91 -8.12
C GLY A 22 -0.48 11.71 -6.66
N ALA A 23 -1.44 11.76 -5.74
CA ALA A 23 -1.17 11.72 -4.31
C ALA A 23 -0.90 10.29 -3.82
N LYS A 24 0.37 9.99 -3.46
CA LYS A 24 0.80 8.70 -2.90
C LYS A 24 -0.11 8.21 -1.76
N ASN A 25 -0.39 9.07 -0.79
CA ASN A 25 -1.15 8.68 0.41
C ASN A 25 -2.65 8.44 0.13
N SER A 26 -3.15 8.89 -1.03
CA SER A 26 -4.47 8.52 -1.53
C SER A 26 -4.40 7.19 -2.32
N ALA A 27 -3.37 7.03 -3.16
CA ALA A 27 -3.18 5.82 -3.95
C ALA A 27 -3.08 4.55 -3.08
N LEU A 28 -2.30 4.56 -2.01
CA LEU A 28 -2.06 3.37 -1.18
C LEU A 28 -3.35 2.72 -0.61
N PRO A 29 -4.25 3.43 0.09
CA PRO A 29 -5.50 2.84 0.58
C PRO A 29 -6.46 2.47 -0.56
N ILE A 30 -6.47 3.20 -1.69
CA ILE A 30 -7.32 2.87 -2.84
C ILE A 30 -6.85 1.57 -3.51
N ILE A 31 -5.53 1.38 -3.67
CA ILE A 31 -4.95 0.13 -4.18
C ILE A 31 -5.29 -1.02 -3.23
N ALA A 32 -5.18 -0.84 -1.91
CA ALA A 32 -5.60 -1.86 -0.95
C ALA A 32 -7.11 -2.16 -1.05
N ALA A 33 -7.96 -1.15 -1.20
CA ALA A 33 -9.41 -1.31 -1.34
C ALA A 33 -9.81 -2.04 -2.64
N SER A 34 -8.97 -2.02 -3.68
CA SER A 34 -9.24 -2.72 -4.94
C SER A 34 -9.45 -4.23 -4.75
N ILE A 35 -8.86 -4.83 -3.72
CA ILE A 35 -9.03 -6.26 -3.43
C ILE A 35 -10.36 -6.56 -2.72
N LEU A 36 -11.23 -5.59 -2.44
CA LEU A 36 -12.56 -5.84 -1.89
C LEU A 36 -13.51 -6.47 -2.91
N THR A 37 -13.27 -6.26 -4.21
CA THR A 37 -14.10 -6.80 -5.30
C THR A 37 -13.37 -7.89 -6.08
N ASP A 38 -14.16 -8.76 -6.70
CA ASP A 38 -13.72 -9.73 -7.70
C ASP A 38 -13.70 -9.16 -9.13
N LYS A 39 -14.25 -7.96 -9.34
CA LYS A 39 -14.29 -7.29 -10.65
C LYS A 39 -12.98 -6.55 -10.96
N PRO A 40 -12.68 -6.29 -12.25
CA PRO A 40 -11.58 -5.40 -12.63
C PRO A 40 -11.75 -3.98 -12.08
N VAL A 41 -10.65 -3.39 -11.60
CA VAL A 41 -10.55 -2.02 -11.11
C VAL A 41 -9.46 -1.30 -11.90
N ILE A 42 -9.75 -0.09 -12.38
CA ILE A 42 -8.80 0.77 -13.08
C ILE A 42 -8.59 2.02 -12.23
N LEU A 43 -7.34 2.29 -11.89
CA LEU A 43 -6.92 3.46 -11.13
C LEU A 43 -5.99 4.30 -11.99
N GLU A 44 -6.37 5.55 -12.25
CA GLU A 44 -5.59 6.50 -13.02
C GLU A 44 -4.84 7.48 -12.10
N ASN A 45 -3.88 8.21 -12.66
CA ASN A 45 -3.07 9.19 -11.93
C ASN A 45 -2.35 8.60 -10.69
N ILE A 46 -1.82 7.39 -10.82
CA ILE A 46 -1.05 6.72 -9.77
C ILE A 46 0.44 7.08 -9.92
N PRO A 47 1.08 7.66 -8.89
CA PRO A 47 2.50 8.01 -8.96
C PRO A 47 3.38 6.74 -8.91
N ASP A 48 4.42 6.70 -9.73
CA ASP A 48 5.35 5.57 -9.77
C ASP A 48 6.44 5.72 -8.70
N LEU A 49 6.14 5.25 -7.50
CA LEU A 49 7.00 5.36 -6.31
C LEU A 49 7.22 4.00 -5.68
N ILE A 50 8.31 3.86 -4.91
CA ILE A 50 8.67 2.61 -4.21
C ILE A 50 7.53 2.10 -3.33
N ASP A 51 6.85 2.98 -2.58
CA ASP A 51 5.70 2.62 -1.74
C ASP A 51 4.54 2.04 -2.59
N VAL A 52 4.24 2.63 -3.75
CA VAL A 52 3.19 2.15 -4.65
C VAL A 52 3.56 0.77 -5.21
N ARG A 53 4.81 0.60 -5.66
CA ARG A 53 5.32 -0.70 -6.13
C ARG A 53 5.29 -1.76 -5.03
N THR A 54 5.59 -1.39 -3.78
CA THR A 54 5.50 -2.29 -2.62
C THR A 54 4.05 -2.70 -2.33
N MET A 55 3.10 -1.77 -2.45
CA MET A 55 1.67 -2.10 -2.32
C MET A 55 1.21 -3.03 -3.46
N VAL A 56 1.69 -2.82 -4.69
CA VAL A 56 1.42 -3.70 -5.83
C VAL A 56 1.96 -5.11 -5.56
N GLU A 57 3.24 -5.24 -5.15
CA GLU A 57 3.86 -6.51 -4.75
C GLU A 57 3.00 -7.23 -3.69
N LEU A 58 2.49 -6.49 -2.70
CA LEU A 58 1.63 -7.02 -1.66
C LEU A 58 0.30 -7.57 -2.20
N ILE A 59 -0.44 -6.79 -3.00
CA ILE A 59 -1.74 -7.25 -3.51
C ILE A 59 -1.58 -8.40 -4.51
N GLU A 60 -0.50 -8.42 -5.29
CA GLU A 60 -0.16 -9.55 -6.17
C GLU A 60 0.12 -10.82 -5.36
N TYR A 61 0.87 -10.70 -4.26
CA TYR A 61 1.09 -11.80 -3.32
C TYR A 61 -0.23 -12.36 -2.77
N LEU A 62 -1.21 -11.49 -2.48
CA LEU A 62 -2.54 -11.88 -2.01
C LEU A 62 -3.41 -12.52 -3.09
N GLY A 63 -3.03 -12.39 -4.37
CA GLY A 63 -3.69 -13.04 -5.50
C GLY A 63 -4.21 -12.11 -6.59
N ALA A 64 -3.99 -10.79 -6.47
CA ALA A 64 -4.31 -9.83 -7.52
C ALA A 64 -3.45 -10.05 -8.77
N ARG A 65 -3.99 -9.70 -9.93
CA ARG A 65 -3.24 -9.51 -11.18
C ARG A 65 -3.17 -8.01 -11.43
N VAL A 66 -1.97 -7.47 -11.61
CA VAL A 66 -1.77 -6.03 -11.74
C VAL A 66 -0.98 -5.72 -13.00
N GLU A 67 -1.45 -4.73 -13.76
CA GLU A 67 -0.68 -4.10 -14.84
C GLU A 67 -0.47 -2.63 -14.49
N PHE A 68 0.77 -2.16 -14.51
CA PHE A 68 1.10 -0.76 -14.28
C PHE A 68 1.73 -0.13 -15.52
N ASN A 69 1.03 0.82 -16.15
CA ASN A 69 1.50 1.51 -17.35
C ASN A 69 1.02 2.97 -17.34
N ARG A 70 1.89 3.93 -17.69
CA ARG A 70 1.56 5.36 -17.82
C ARG A 70 0.68 5.87 -16.65
N ASN A 71 1.15 5.67 -15.42
CA ASN A 71 0.46 6.11 -14.21
C ASN A 71 -0.97 5.52 -14.04
N THR A 72 -1.26 4.41 -14.72
CA THR A 72 -2.55 3.71 -14.66
C THR A 72 -2.33 2.28 -14.18
N LEU A 73 -2.99 1.91 -13.09
CA LEU A 73 -3.04 0.56 -12.55
C LEU A 73 -4.32 -0.13 -12.98
N LYS A 74 -4.20 -1.28 -13.65
CA LYS A 74 -5.32 -2.20 -13.86
C LYS A 74 -5.15 -3.36 -12.91
N ILE A 75 -6.12 -3.56 -12.03
CA ILE A 75 -6.08 -4.55 -10.95
C ILE A 75 -7.28 -5.47 -11.10
N HIS A 76 -7.06 -6.77 -11.05
CA HIS A 76 -8.12 -7.75 -11.06
C HIS A 76 -7.84 -8.87 -10.06
N THR A 77 -8.74 -9.05 -9.10
CA THR A 77 -8.56 -10.01 -8.01
C THR A 77 -9.77 -10.94 -7.92
N PRO A 78 -9.95 -11.92 -8.84
CA PRO A 78 -11.12 -12.81 -8.82
C PRO A 78 -11.26 -13.59 -7.50
N LYS A 79 -10.12 -14.01 -6.94
CA LYS A 79 -10.05 -14.78 -5.70
C LYS A 79 -8.82 -14.36 -4.91
N ILE A 80 -8.99 -14.16 -3.60
CA ILE A 80 -7.86 -14.04 -2.69
C ILE A 80 -7.23 -15.43 -2.54
N LYS A 81 -5.94 -15.53 -2.86
CA LYS A 81 -5.17 -16.77 -2.77
C LYS A 81 -4.51 -16.94 -1.41
N ARG A 82 -4.22 -15.84 -0.73
CA ARG A 82 -3.54 -15.81 0.56
C ARG A 82 -4.19 -14.76 1.44
N ILE A 83 -4.47 -15.12 2.68
CA ILE A 83 -4.99 -14.18 3.70
C ILE A 83 -3.87 -13.65 4.61
N GLU A 84 -2.61 -13.94 4.25
CA GLU A 84 -1.43 -13.56 5.01
C GLU A 84 -0.65 -12.47 4.28
N ALA A 85 -0.34 -11.37 4.97
CA ALA A 85 0.60 -10.35 4.52
C ALA A 85 1.95 -10.57 5.24
N PRO A 86 3.00 -11.04 4.53
CA PRO A 86 4.24 -11.50 5.15
C PRO A 86 5.08 -10.33 5.66
N TYR A 87 5.85 -10.60 6.72
CA TYR A 87 6.70 -9.61 7.40
C TYR A 87 7.66 -8.91 6.44
N ASP A 88 8.25 -9.64 5.49
CA ASP A 88 9.23 -9.10 4.55
C ASP A 88 8.67 -7.99 3.66
N ILE A 89 7.36 -8.02 3.35
CA ILE A 89 6.70 -6.95 2.60
C ILE A 89 6.24 -5.84 3.56
N VAL A 90 5.63 -6.22 4.69
CA VAL A 90 5.10 -5.25 5.66
C VAL A 90 6.19 -4.37 6.26
N ARG A 91 7.39 -4.91 6.51
CA ARG A 91 8.52 -4.15 7.07
C ARG A 91 9.08 -3.11 6.09
N LYS A 92 8.92 -3.30 4.77
CA LYS A 92 9.37 -2.35 3.75
C LYS A 92 8.54 -1.07 3.78
N MET A 93 7.23 -1.21 4.02
CA MET A 93 6.30 -0.09 3.98
C MET A 93 5.20 -0.26 5.03
N ARG A 94 5.20 0.63 6.02
CA ARG A 94 4.21 0.62 7.10
C ARG A 94 2.76 0.61 6.60
N ALA A 95 2.44 1.35 5.53
CA ALA A 95 1.09 1.42 4.96
C ALA A 95 0.52 0.08 4.45
N SER A 96 1.33 -0.98 4.43
CA SER A 96 0.88 -2.34 4.12
C SER A 96 -0.27 -2.81 5.00
N TYR A 97 -0.44 -2.28 6.23
CA TYR A 97 -1.56 -2.65 7.10
C TYR A 97 -2.94 -2.30 6.50
N TYR A 98 -3.03 -1.44 5.47
CA TYR A 98 -4.32 -1.14 4.83
C TYR A 98 -5.01 -2.38 4.26
N VAL A 99 -4.27 -3.42 3.86
CA VAL A 99 -4.87 -4.66 3.37
C VAL A 99 -5.62 -5.44 4.46
N LEU A 100 -5.34 -5.19 5.75
CA LEU A 100 -6.00 -5.85 6.87
C LEU A 100 -7.53 -5.67 6.81
N GLY A 101 -7.98 -4.42 6.60
CA GLY A 101 -9.41 -4.13 6.51
C GLY A 101 -10.05 -4.79 5.30
N ALA A 102 -9.38 -4.75 4.14
CA ALA A 102 -9.89 -5.36 2.93
C ALA A 102 -9.98 -6.90 3.04
N LEU A 103 -8.97 -7.54 3.63
CA LEU A 103 -8.94 -8.99 3.83
C LEU A 103 -9.99 -9.45 4.84
N ILE A 104 -10.13 -8.79 5.99
CA ILE A 104 -11.17 -9.15 6.98
C ILE A 104 -12.56 -8.98 6.38
N ALA A 105 -12.81 -7.90 5.63
CA ALA A 105 -14.11 -7.68 5.01
C ALA A 105 -14.46 -8.79 4.00
N ARG A 106 -13.49 -9.15 3.14
CA ARG A 106 -13.68 -10.08 2.02
C ARG A 106 -13.62 -11.56 2.42
N GLU A 107 -12.63 -11.96 3.23
CA GLU A 107 -12.33 -13.36 3.56
C GLU A 107 -12.70 -13.73 5.01
N LYS A 108 -13.20 -12.77 5.81
CA LYS A 108 -13.55 -12.92 7.24
C LYS A 108 -12.40 -13.31 8.15
N ARG A 109 -11.18 -13.44 7.61
CA ARG A 109 -9.94 -13.77 8.31
C ARG A 109 -8.77 -13.08 7.60
N ALA A 110 -7.79 -12.65 8.37
CA ALA A 110 -6.55 -12.09 7.87
C ALA A 110 -5.42 -12.33 8.88
N ARG A 111 -4.20 -12.49 8.39
CA ARG A 111 -2.97 -12.49 9.18
C ARG A 111 -2.05 -11.43 8.61
N VAL A 112 -1.80 -10.36 9.34
CA VAL A 112 -0.95 -9.26 8.88
C VAL A 112 0.13 -9.05 9.92
N SER A 113 1.39 -9.05 9.50
CA SER A 113 2.49 -8.74 10.43
C SER A 113 2.31 -7.35 11.03
N PHE A 114 2.62 -7.21 12.32
CA PHE A 114 2.62 -5.90 12.95
C PHE A 114 3.67 -4.99 12.29
N PRO A 115 3.31 -3.76 11.89
CA PRO A 115 4.30 -2.81 11.43
C PRO A 115 5.23 -2.47 12.60
N GLY A 116 6.53 -2.70 12.41
CA GLY A 116 7.55 -2.40 13.42
C GLY A 116 7.76 -0.90 13.66
N GLY A 117 8.87 -0.59 14.33
CA GLY A 117 9.27 0.79 14.64
C GLY A 117 9.43 1.65 13.39
N CYS A 118 9.04 2.92 13.49
CA CYS A 118 9.20 3.92 12.44
C CYS A 118 10.24 4.95 12.88
N ALA A 119 11.13 5.38 11.98
CA ALA A 119 12.15 6.38 12.27
C ALA A 119 11.57 7.76 12.69
N ILE A 120 10.28 8.00 12.40
CA ILE A 120 9.56 9.23 12.74
C ILE A 120 9.08 9.21 14.21
N GLY A 121 8.98 8.04 14.83
CA GLY A 121 8.50 7.89 16.20
C GLY A 121 7.53 6.71 16.38
N PRO A 122 7.02 6.52 17.62
CA PRO A 122 6.07 5.46 17.92
C PRO A 122 4.76 5.74 17.17
N ARG A 123 4.34 4.76 16.40
CA ARG A 123 3.06 4.78 15.69
C ARG A 123 2.42 3.42 15.96
N PRO A 124 1.55 3.29 16.97
CA PRO A 124 0.80 2.06 17.16
C PRO A 124 -0.31 1.91 16.10
N ILE A 125 -0.94 0.74 16.03
CA ILE A 125 -2.15 0.48 15.22
C ILE A 125 -3.31 0.01 16.10
N ASP A 126 -3.25 0.32 17.39
CA ASP A 126 -4.24 -0.01 18.42
C ASP A 126 -5.65 0.47 18.05
N LEU A 127 -5.79 1.66 17.45
CA LEU A 127 -7.09 2.14 16.99
C LEU A 127 -7.68 1.30 15.83
N HIS A 128 -6.84 0.73 14.97
CA HIS A 128 -7.30 -0.19 13.93
C HIS A 128 -7.80 -1.49 14.57
N ILE A 129 -7.04 -2.04 15.50
CA ILE A 129 -7.37 -3.26 16.26
C ILE A 129 -8.71 -3.08 16.99
N LYS A 130 -8.81 -2.02 17.80
CA LYS A 130 -10.04 -1.68 18.53
C LYS A 130 -11.24 -1.48 17.59
N GLY A 131 -11.02 -0.86 16.44
CA GLY A 131 -12.06 -0.69 15.42
C GLY A 131 -12.58 -2.03 14.91
N PHE A 132 -11.70 -2.97 14.58
CA PHE A 132 -12.09 -4.30 14.12
C PHE A 132 -12.76 -5.14 15.23
N GLU A 133 -12.27 -5.07 16.47
CA GLU A 133 -12.89 -5.74 17.62
C GLU A 133 -14.33 -5.23 17.86
N THR A 134 -14.53 -3.92 17.76
CA THR A 134 -15.85 -3.29 17.86
C THR A 134 -16.80 -3.77 16.75
N LEU A 135 -16.26 -4.11 15.58
CA LEU A 135 -17.01 -4.71 14.46
C LEU A 135 -17.18 -6.24 14.60
N GLY A 136 -16.77 -6.84 15.72
CA GLY A 136 -16.93 -8.25 16.03
C GLY A 136 -15.79 -9.17 15.59
N ALA A 137 -14.66 -8.61 15.14
CA ALA A 137 -13.46 -9.41 14.87
C ALA A 137 -12.82 -9.90 16.17
N ARG A 138 -12.19 -11.08 16.13
CA ARG A 138 -11.31 -11.57 17.21
C ARG A 138 -9.87 -11.42 16.74
N ILE A 139 -9.03 -10.85 17.59
CA ILE A 139 -7.62 -10.57 17.29
C ILE A 139 -6.75 -11.36 18.28
N GLU A 140 -5.73 -12.02 17.75
CA GLU A 140 -4.76 -12.86 18.46
C GLU A 140 -3.34 -12.51 18.01
#